data_AF-A0A242BW56-F1
#
_entry.id   AF-A0A242BW56-F1
#
_cell.length_a   1.000
_cell.length_b   1.000
_cell.length_c   1.000
_cell.angle_alpha   90.00
_cell.angle_beta   90.00
_cell.angle_gamma   90.00
#
_symmetry.space_group_name_H-M   'P 1'
#
loop_
_entity.id
_entity.type
_entity.pdbx_description
1 polymer ?
#
loop_
_entity_poly.entity_id
_entity_poly.type
_entity_poly.pdbx_seq_one_letter_code
_entity_poly.pdbx_strand_id
1 'polypeptide(L)'
;MVVLSGLFLFGIGLFGGYQLAHLPKWIELQKERAIRDYFKVKSNDYTYVEEELDSYILSLDNQEYRIKFSKNHPIQVVYAEALGVEAE
;
A
#
# COMPACT_ATOMS: atom_id res chain seq x y z
N MET A 1 -2.18 30.74 33.20
CA MET A 1 -2.87 29.48 32.81
C MET A 1 -3.04 29.32 31.30
N VAL A 2 -3.43 30.37 30.54
CA VAL A 2 -3.70 30.29 29.09
C VAL A 2 -2.48 29.95 28.20
N VAL A 3 -1.29 30.43 28.57
CA VAL A 3 -0.05 30.18 27.77
C VAL A 3 0.38 28.71 27.84
N LEU A 4 0.23 28.07 29.01
CA LEU A 4 0.53 26.65 29.22
C LEU A 4 -0.44 25.74 28.46
N SER A 5 -1.74 26.09 28.42
CA SER A 5 -2.71 25.34 27.63
C SER A 5 -2.48 25.48 26.11
N GLY A 6 -2.02 26.65 25.65
CA GLY A 6 -1.66 26.87 24.26
C GLY A 6 -0.48 26.01 23.80
N LEU A 7 0.58 25.93 24.62
CA LEU A 7 1.73 25.06 24.35
C LEU A 7 1.36 23.57 24.35
N PHE A 8 0.45 23.16 25.23
CA PHE A 8 -0.01 21.77 25.30
C PHE A 8 -0.81 21.35 24.07
N LEU A 9 -1.72 22.21 23.60
CA LEU A 9 -2.49 21.98 22.36
C LEU A 9 -1.58 22.01 21.12
N PHE A 10 -0.57 22.88 21.10
CA PHE A 10 0.41 22.93 20.01
C PHE A 10 1.27 21.65 19.95
N GLY A 11 1.68 21.13 21.10
CA GLY A 11 2.39 19.85 21.20
C GLY A 11 1.57 18.67 20.69
N ILE A 12 0.29 18.58 21.04
CA ILE A 12 -0.63 17.54 20.56
C ILE A 12 -0.91 17.70 19.05
N GLY A 13 -1.07 18.93 18.57
CA GLY A 13 -1.28 19.22 17.15
C GLY A 13 -0.10 18.77 16.27
N LEU A 14 1.13 19.00 16.71
CA LEU A 14 2.34 18.53 16.03
C LEU A 14 2.48 17.00 16.08
N PHE A 15 2.24 16.39 17.24
CA PHE A 15 2.34 14.93 17.39
C PHE A 15 1.24 14.18 16.63
N GLY A 16 0.02 14.70 16.63
CA GLY A 16 -1.12 14.14 15.91
C GLY A 16 -0.97 14.28 14.39
N GLY A 17 -0.55 15.46 13.92
CA GLY A 17 -0.32 15.72 12.50
C GLY A 17 0.83 14.88 11.90
N TYR A 18 1.92 14.70 12.65
CA TYR A 18 3.07 13.89 12.19
C TYR A 18 2.73 12.41 12.04
N GLN A 19 1.90 11.85 12.94
CA GLN A 19 1.47 10.45 12.81
C GLN A 19 0.54 10.25 11.60
N LEU A 20 -0.41 11.16 11.38
CA LEU A 20 -1.34 11.08 10.24
C LEU A 20 -0.62 11.12 8.89
N ALA A 21 0.46 11.90 8.79
CA ALA A 21 1.26 11.98 7.56
C ALA A 21 2.06 10.70 7.26
N HIS A 22 2.39 9.88 8.27
CA HIS A 22 3.15 8.63 8.08
C HIS A 22 2.28 7.40 7.87
N LEU A 23 1.01 7.40 8.30
CA LEU A 23 0.07 6.30 8.05
C LEU A 23 0.01 5.81 6.58
N PRO A 24 -0.04 6.67 5.54
CA PRO A 24 -0.09 6.20 4.15
C PRO A 24 1.14 5.37 3.76
N LYS A 25 2.32 5.76 4.26
CA LYS A 25 3.59 5.07 3.97
C LYS A 25 3.67 3.68 4.59
N TRP A 26 3.02 3.47 5.75
CA TRP A 26 2.97 2.15 6.39
C TRP A 26 2.10 1.17 5.60
N ILE A 27 1.01 1.67 5.00
CA ILE A 27 0.12 0.85 4.18
C ILE A 27 0.83 0.42 2.88
N GLU A 28 1.58 1.33 2.25
CA GLU A 28 2.40 1.00 1.07
C GLU A 28 3.43 -0.09 1.38
N LEU A 29 4.18 0.05 2.48
CA LEU A 29 5.16 -0.97 2.91
C LEU A 29 4.52 -2.33 3.18
N GLN A 30 3.29 -2.35 3.70
CA GLN A 30 2.54 -3.60 3.92
C GLN A 30 2.12 -4.25 2.59
N LYS A 31 1.64 -3.45 1.62
CA LYS A 31 1.30 -3.94 0.27
C LYS A 31 2.52 -4.49 -0.46
N GLU A 32 3.65 -3.78 -0.43
CA GLU A 32 4.91 -4.26 -1.01
C GLU A 32 5.33 -5.61 -0.40
N ARG A 33 5.26 -5.73 0.92
CA ARG A 33 5.56 -6.98 1.61
C ARG A 33 4.61 -8.10 1.19
N ALA A 34 3.32 -7.82 1.07
CA ALA A 34 2.32 -8.79 0.64
C ALA A 34 2.59 -9.32 -0.78
N ILE A 35 2.96 -8.44 -1.72
CA ILE A 35 3.32 -8.83 -3.09
C ILE A 35 4.58 -9.72 -3.07
N ARG A 36 5.64 -9.29 -2.39
CA ARG A 36 6.87 -10.08 -2.26
C ARG A 36 6.61 -11.45 -1.67
N ASP A 37 5.81 -11.54 -0.61
CA ASP A 37 5.57 -12.79 0.09
C ASP A 37 4.70 -13.75 -0.77
N TYR A 38 3.76 -13.24 -1.56
CA TYR A 38 2.91 -14.04 -2.45
C TYR A 38 3.64 -14.50 -3.72
N PHE A 39 4.28 -13.58 -4.45
CA PHE A 39 4.94 -13.86 -5.72
C PHE A 39 6.39 -14.34 -5.57
N LYS A 40 6.98 -14.23 -4.37
CA LYS A 40 8.40 -14.56 -4.05
C LYS A 40 9.41 -13.75 -4.88
N VAL A 41 9.10 -12.49 -5.15
CA VAL A 41 9.89 -11.56 -6.00
C VAL A 41 10.55 -10.45 -5.20
N LYS A 42 11.61 -9.82 -5.71
CA LYS A 42 12.20 -8.64 -5.04
C LYS A 42 11.38 -7.40 -5.35
N SER A 43 11.47 -6.38 -4.49
CA SER A 43 10.73 -5.11 -4.63
C SER A 43 10.98 -4.36 -5.95
N ASN A 44 12.10 -4.63 -6.64
CA ASN A 44 12.45 -3.98 -7.90
C ASN A 44 12.06 -4.80 -9.14
N ASP A 45 11.56 -6.02 -8.95
CA ASP A 45 11.28 -6.94 -10.06
C ASP A 45 9.84 -6.75 -10.60
N TYR A 46 9.01 -5.96 -9.91
CA TYR A 46 7.61 -5.74 -10.27
C TYR A 46 7.21 -4.27 -10.22
N THR A 47 6.21 -3.91 -11.01
CA THR A 47 5.51 -2.62 -10.92
C THR A 47 4.04 -2.89 -10.66
N TYR A 48 3.40 -2.13 -9.77
CA TYR A 48 1.96 -2.24 -9.56
C TYR A 48 1.27 -0.88 -9.69
N VAL A 49 0.06 -0.91 -10.22
CA VAL A 49 -0.81 0.27 -10.41
C VAL A 49 -2.18 -0.04 -9.82
N GLU A 50 -2.81 0.94 -9.19
CA GLU A 50 -4.19 0.84 -8.70
C GLU A 50 -5.16 1.03 -9.87
N GLU A 51 -6.07 0.08 -10.04
CA GLU A 51 -7.19 0.13 -10.98
C GLU A 51 -8.45 0.64 -10.25
N GLU A 52 -9.56 0.87 -10.96
CA GLU A 52 -10.84 1.20 -10.34
C GLU A 52 -11.42 -0.01 -9.58
N LEU A 53 -11.99 0.24 -8.38
CA LEU A 53 -12.66 -0.74 -7.49
C LEU A 53 -11.77 -1.71 -6.69
N ASP A 54 -10.72 -1.22 -6.02
CA ASP A 54 -9.85 -1.99 -5.12
C ASP A 54 -9.09 -3.15 -5.80
N SER A 55 -9.01 -3.17 -7.14
CA SER A 55 -8.10 -4.02 -7.89
C SER A 55 -6.78 -3.31 -8.17
N TYR A 56 -5.72 -4.10 -8.21
CA TYR A 56 -4.39 -3.62 -8.57
C TYR A 56 -3.89 -4.48 -9.72
N ILE A 57 -3.23 -3.84 -10.69
CA ILE A 57 -2.55 -4.54 -11.77
C ILE A 57 -1.07 -4.60 -11.39
N LEU A 58 -0.53 -5.80 -11.31
CA LEU A 58 0.87 -6.09 -11.06
C LEU A 58 1.50 -6.56 -12.38
N SER A 59 2.46 -5.81 -12.89
CA SER A 59 3.29 -6.22 -14.01
C SER A 59 4.56 -6.87 -13.48
N LEU A 60 4.78 -8.13 -13.84
CA LEU A 60 5.94 -8.93 -13.47
C LEU A 60 6.42 -9.69 -14.70
N ASP A 61 7.69 -9.51 -15.08
CA ASP A 61 8.34 -10.26 -16.17
C ASP A 61 7.50 -10.36 -17.46
N ASN A 62 6.97 -9.21 -17.93
CA ASN A 62 6.15 -9.12 -19.15
C ASN A 62 4.79 -9.85 -19.06
N GLN A 63 4.37 -10.21 -17.85
CA GLN A 63 3.07 -10.79 -17.54
C GLN A 63 2.32 -9.88 -16.57
N GLU A 64 1.06 -9.62 -16.87
CA GLU A 64 0.20 -8.81 -16.02
C GLU A 64 -0.66 -9.71 -15.14
N TYR A 65 -0.80 -9.31 -13.88
CA TYR A 65 -1.62 -9.98 -12.89
C TYR A 65 -2.59 -8.99 -12.30
N ARG A 66 -3.89 -9.32 -12.29
CA ARG A 66 -4.86 -8.61 -11.48
C ARG A 66 -4.83 -9.17 -10.07
N ILE A 67 -4.43 -8.34 -9.11
CA ILE A 67 -4.34 -8.70 -7.70
C ILE A 67 -5.34 -7.92 -6.87
N LYS A 68 -5.80 -8.52 -5.76
CA LYS A 68 -6.59 -7.82 -4.72
C LYS A 68 -5.95 -8.06 -3.36
N PHE A 69 -5.84 -7.00 -2.57
CA PHE A 69 -5.41 -7.09 -1.19
C PHE A 69 -6.61 -7.33 -0.27
N SER A 70 -6.38 -7.96 0.89
CA SER A 70 -7.40 -8.06 1.93
C SER A 70 -7.77 -6.67 2.46
N LYS A 71 -9.08 -6.36 2.48
CA LYS A 71 -9.63 -5.08 2.94
C LYS A 71 -9.41 -4.83 4.44
N ASN A 72 -9.38 -5.90 5.24
CA ASN A 72 -9.18 -5.79 6.69
C ASN A 72 -7.69 -5.71 7.06
N HIS A 73 -6.82 -6.25 6.20
CA HIS A 73 -5.40 -6.42 6.45
C HIS A 73 -4.63 -6.39 5.12
N PRO A 74 -4.15 -5.22 4.65
CA PRO A 74 -3.44 -5.07 3.37
C PRO A 74 -2.01 -5.66 3.39
N ILE A 75 -1.81 -6.72 4.19
CA ILE A 75 -0.60 -7.53 4.32
C ILE A 75 -0.69 -8.84 3.53
N GLN A 76 -1.82 -9.12 2.87
CA GLN A 76 -2.00 -10.35 2.10
C GLN A 76 -2.72 -10.09 0.77
N VAL A 77 -2.17 -10.67 -0.29
CA VAL A 77 -2.83 -10.82 -1.58
C VAL A 77 -3.83 -11.98 -1.48
N VAL A 78 -5.11 -11.70 -1.66
CA VAL A 78 -6.20 -12.70 -1.54
C VAL A 78 -6.70 -13.21 -2.89
N TYR A 79 -6.36 -12.49 -3.96
CA TYR A 79 -6.71 -12.83 -5.32
C TYR A 79 -5.55 -12.47 -6.22
N ALA A 80 -5.19 -13.35 -7.13
CA ALA A 80 -4.22 -13.11 -8.19
C ALA A 80 -4.65 -13.89 -9.42
N GLU A 81 -4.91 -13.16 -10.51
CA GLU A 81 -5.29 -13.73 -11.80
C GLU A 81 -4.33 -13.22 -12.87
N ALA A 82 -3.73 -14.11 -13.64
CA ALA A 82 -2.92 -13.73 -14.79
C ALA A 82 -3.83 -13.18 -15.90
N LEU A 83 -3.65 -11.91 -16.24
CA LEU A 83 -4.22 -11.33 -17.44
C LEU A 83 -3.35 -11.84 -18.59
N GLY A 84 -3.87 -12.79 -19.35
CA GLY A 84 -3.20 -13.29 -20.55
C GLY A 84 -2.96 -12.12 -21.49
N VAL A 85 -1.69 -11.85 -21.78
CA VAL A 85 -1.32 -10.97 -22.88
C VAL A 85 -1.93 -11.57 -24.14
N GLU A 86 -2.95 -10.93 -24.70
CA GLU A 86 -3.38 -11.22 -26.06
C GLU A 86 -2.13 -11.03 -26.93
N ALA A 87 -1.61 -12.13 -27.45
CA ALA A 87 -0.56 -12.10 -28.45
C ALA A 87 -1.16 -11.45 -29.70
N GLU A 88 -0.83 -10.17 -29.93
CA GLU A 88 -0.95 -9.55 -31.25
C GLU A 88 0.02 -10.21 -32.25
#